data_AF-A0A354Z7G5-F1
#
_entry.id   AF-A0A354Z7G5-F1
#
_cell.length_a   1.000
_cell.length_b   1.000
_cell.length_c   1.000
_cell.angle_alpha   90.00
_cell.angle_beta   90.00
_cell.angle_gamma   90.00
#
_symmetry.space_group_name_H-M   'P 1'
#
loop_
_entity.id
_entity.type
_entity.pdbx_description
1 polymer ?
#
loop_
_entity_poly.entity_id
_entity_poly.type
_entity_poly.pdbx_seq_one_letter_code
_entity_poly.pdbx_strand_id
1 'polypeptide(L)' 'GWVLSETNALGEQTLHTYDAYGNELSTTDPLDRKTTFVVDPRGNVL' A
#
# COMPACT_ATOMS: atom_id res chain seq x y z
N GLY A 1 -1.02 -5.43 13.26
CA GLY A 1 -1.78 -4.39 12.53
C GLY A 1 -0.97 -3.98 11.32
N TRP A 2 -1.63 -3.63 10.22
CA TRP A 2 -0.96 -3.20 8.99
C TRP A 2 -0.70 -1.69 8.98
N VAL A 3 0.31 -1.26 8.25
CA VAL A 3 0.72 0.15 8.17
C VAL A 3 -0.15 0.85 7.14
N LEU A 4 -1.15 1.62 7.57
CA LEU A 4 -2.01 2.36 6.64
C LEU A 4 -1.35 3.62 6.08
N SER A 5 -0.37 4.15 6.83
CA SER A 5 0.40 5.32 6.43
C SER A 5 1.79 5.27 7.04
N GLU A 6 2.77 5.64 6.22
CA GLU A 6 4.14 5.88 6.63
C GLU A 6 4.48 7.36 6.36
N THR A 7 5.21 7.98 7.28
CA THR A 7 5.73 9.33 7.10
C THR A 7 7.24 9.29 7.26
N ASN A 8 7.96 9.76 6.26
CA ASN A 8 9.42 9.77 6.31
C ASN A 8 9.95 10.97 7.13
N ALA A 9 11.27 11.04 7.31
CA ALA A 9 11.91 12.13 8.07
C ALA A 9 11.73 13.54 7.45
N LEU A 10 11.34 13.62 6.18
CA LEU A 10 11.05 14.87 5.47
C LEU A 10 9.57 15.30 5.63
N GLY A 11 8.75 14.49 6.31
CA GLY A 11 7.32 14.74 6.48
C GLY A 11 6.46 14.30 5.29
N GLU A 12 7.06 13.59 4.32
CA GLU A 12 6.33 13.08 3.16
C GLU A 12 5.56 11.80 3.55
N GLN A 13 4.32 11.69 3.07
CA GLN A 13 3.40 10.62 3.46
C GLN A 13 3.19 9.61 2.32
N THR A 14 3.35 8.33 2.63
CA THR A 14 2.94 7.21 1.79
C THR A 14 1.74 6.54 2.42
N LEU A 15 0.72 6.19 1.63
CA LEU A 15 -0.48 5.50 2.07
C LEU A 15 -0.51 4.08 1.50
N HIS A 16 -1.04 3.14 2.28
CA HIS A 16 -1.20 1.75 1.86
C HIS A 16 -2.63 1.28 2.11
N THR A 17 -3.13 0.41 1.23
CA THR A 17 -4.39 -0.30 1.43
C THR A 17 -4.17 -1.80 1.39
N TYR A 18 -4.98 -2.54 2.15
CA TYR A 18 -4.85 -3.98 2.28
C TYR A 18 -6.21 -4.67 2.17
N ASP A 19 -6.21 -5.93 1.76
CA ASP A 19 -7.38 -6.81 1.83
C ASP A 19 -7.61 -7.34 3.26
N ALA A 20 -8.61 -8.20 3.45
CA ALA A 20 -8.92 -8.80 4.76
C ALA A 20 -7.84 -9.79 5.27
N TYR A 21 -6.90 -10.20 4.41
CA TYR A 21 -5.82 -11.14 4.72
C TYR A 21 -4.46 -10.44 4.92
N GLY A 22 -4.37 -9.15 4.59
CA GLY A 22 -3.17 -8.33 4.74
C GLY A 22 -2.32 -8.24 3.48
N ASN A 23 -2.85 -8.64 2.33
CA ASN A 23 -2.19 -8.42 1.06
C ASN A 23 -2.36 -6.94 0.65
N GLU A 24 -1.26 -6.30 0.24
CA GLU A 24 -1.29 -4.91 -0.19
C GLU A 24 -2.02 -4.77 -1.54
N LEU A 25 -3.03 -3.91 -1.59
CA LEU A 25 -3.85 -3.65 -2.78
C LEU A 25 -3.42 -2.38 -3.51
N SER A 26 -2.93 -1.37 -2.79
CA SER A 26 -2.39 -0.17 -3.41
C SER A 26 -1.45 0.58 -2.49
N THR A 27 -0.48 1.26 -3.09
CA THR A 27 0.29 2.32 -2.45
C THR A 27 0.03 3.66 -3.14
N THR A 28 -0.02 4.74 -2.37
CA THR A 28 -0.09 6.11 -2.88
C THR A 28 1.08 6.88 -2.29
N ASP A 29 1.92 7.41 -3.16
CA ASP A 29 3.11 8.14 -2.76
C ASP A 29 2.82 9.63 -2.46
N PRO A 30 3.81 10.37 -1.92
CA PRO A 30 3.63 11.78 -1.56
C PRO A 30 3.34 12.72 -2.74
N LEU A 31 3.52 12.25 -3.98
CA LEU A 31 3.22 12.98 -5.21
C LEU A 31 1.84 12.60 -5.78
N ASP A 32 0.98 11.98 -4.96
CA ASP A 32 -0.33 11.45 -5.32
C ASP A 32 -0.28 10.39 -6.44
N ARG A 33 0.88 9.78 -6.69
CA ARG A 33 0.99 8.70 -7.67
C ARG A 33 0.55 7.40 -7.00
N LYS A 34 -0.46 6.77 -7.60
CA LYS A 34 -1.03 5.52 -7.10
C LYS A 34 -0.52 4.32 -7.90
N THR A 35 0.01 3.33 -7.19
CA THR A 35 0.31 2.00 -7.71
C THR A 35 -0.68 1.01 -7.13
N THR A 36 -1.28 0.17 -7.97
CA THR A 36 -2.27 -0.84 -7.56
C THR A 36 -1.70 -2.22 -7.86
N PHE A 37 -1.85 -3.14 -6.93
CA PHE A 37 -1.42 -4.52 -7.07
C PHE A 37 -2.65 -5.41 -7.26
N VAL A 38 -2.61 -6.27 -8.28
CA VAL A 38 -3.61 -7.33 -8.41
C VAL A 38 -3.02 -8.54 -7.72
N VAL A 39 -3.66 -8.99 -6.64
CA VAL A 39 -3.22 -10.15 -5.87
C VAL A 39 -4.14 -11.34 -6.12
N ASP A 40 -3.54 -12.51 -6.34
CA ASP A 40 -4.26 -13.76 -6.41
C ASP A 40 -4.71 -14.24 -5.00
N PRO A 41 -5.61 -15.24 -4.90
CA PRO A 41 -6.05 -15.77 -3.60
C PRO A 41 -4.95 -16.44 -2.76
N ARG A 42 -3.75 -16.63 -3.32
CA ARG A 42 -2.58 -17.18 -2.64
C ARG A 42 -1.63 -16.07 -2.14
N GLY A 43 -1.96 -14.80 -2.38
CA GLY A 43 -1.17 -13.64 -1.96
C GLY A 43 -0.06 -13.24 -2.95
N ASN A 44 -0.06 -13.75 -4.17
CA ASN A 44 0.93 -13.38 -5.18
C ASN A 44 0.44 -12.20 -6.02
N VAL A 45 1.34 -11.28 -6.34
CA VAL A 45 1.05 -10.21 -7.31
C VAL A 45 1.04 -10.80 -8.74
N LEU A 46 0.01 -10.45 -9.51
CA LEU A 46 -0.20 -10.81 -10.92
C LEU A 46 0.32 -9.74 -11.90
#